data_AF-A0A920JNB4-F1
#
_entry.id   AF-A0A920JNB4-F1
#
_cell.length_a   1.000
_cell.length_b   1.000
_cell.length_c   1.000
_cell.angle_alpha   90.00
_cell.angle_beta   90.00
_cell.angle_gamma   90.00
#
_symmetry.space_group_name_H-M   'P 1'
#
loop_
_entity.id
_entity.type
_entity.pdbx_description
1 polymer ?
#
loop_
_entity_poly.entity_id
_entity_poly.type
_entity_poly.pdbx_seq_one_letter_code
_entity_poly.pdbx_strand_id
1 'polypeptide(L)' 'MFSVDTKIAGFDDELNEAIKREIKRQEEHVELIASENYTSPRVLEAQGSVLTNKYAKGVSL' A
#
# COMPACT_ATOMS: atom_id res chain seq x y z
N MET A 1 19.24 10.45 -2.45
CA MET A 1 18.52 9.41 -1.70
C MET A 1 17.22 10.05 -1.22
N PHE A 2 16.06 9.44 -1.44
CA PHE A 2 14.78 10.03 -1.06
C PHE A 2 14.63 10.08 0.46
N SER A 3 13.99 11.12 0.98
CA SER A 3 13.77 11.27 2.42
C SER A 3 12.62 10.38 2.88
N VAL A 4 12.71 9.82 4.09
CA VAL A 4 11.67 8.93 4.66
C VAL A 4 10.32 9.63 4.88
N ASP A 5 10.34 10.96 4.92
CA ASP A 5 9.19 11.85 5.03
C ASP A 5 8.55 12.19 3.68
N THR A 6 9.07 11.69 2.55
CA THR A 6 8.44 11.89 1.24
C THR A 6 7.03 11.26 1.24
N LYS A 7 6.02 12.05 0.87
CA LYS A 7 4.62 11.63 0.80
C LYS A 7 4.07 11.77 -0.62
N ILE A 8 3.01 11.01 -0.90
CA ILE A 8 2.22 11.17 -2.14
C ILE A 8 1.46 12.51 -2.09
N ALA A 9 0.86 12.86 -0.94
CA ALA A 9 0.22 14.17 -0.75
C ALA A 9 1.22 15.32 -0.99
N GLY A 10 0.80 16.32 -1.76
CA GLY A 10 1.61 17.45 -2.19
C GLY A 10 2.56 17.15 -3.36
N PHE A 11 2.81 15.88 -3.69
CA PHE A 11 3.53 15.47 -4.89
C PHE A 11 2.57 15.09 -6.02
N ASP A 12 1.56 14.27 -5.70
CA ASP A 12 0.47 13.84 -6.57
C ASP A 12 -0.84 13.82 -5.78
N ASP A 13 -1.51 14.98 -5.76
CA ASP A 13 -2.75 15.16 -5.01
C ASP A 13 -3.93 14.41 -5.64
N GLU A 14 -3.92 14.20 -6.96
CA GLU A 14 -4.97 13.43 -7.63
C GLU A 14 -4.93 11.97 -7.18
N LEU A 15 -3.74 11.36 -7.16
CA LEU A 15 -3.55 10.00 -6.66
C LEU A 15 -3.89 9.89 -5.17
N ASN A 16 -3.46 10.86 -4.36
CA ASN A 16 -3.76 10.88 -2.94
C ASN A 16 -5.28 10.93 -2.67
N GLU A 17 -6.02 11.75 -3.41
CA GLU A 17 -7.48 11.82 -3.30
C GLU A 17 -8.15 10.53 -3.79
N ALA A 18 -7.63 9.89 -4.84
CA ALA A 18 -8.13 8.58 -5.28
C ALA A 18 -7.97 7.50 -4.18
N ILE A 19 -6.82 7.45 -3.51
CA ILE A 19 -6.57 6.51 -2.40
C ILE A 19 -7.54 6.77 -1.24
N LYS A 20 -7.75 8.03 -0.84
CA LYS A 20 -8.70 8.36 0.23
C LYS A 20 -10.14 7.96 -0.10
N ARG A 21 -10.56 8.15 -1.35
CA ARG A 21 -11.90 7.75 -1.82
C ARG A 21 -12.08 6.24 -1.75
N GLU A 22 -11.04 5.46 -2.07
CA GLU A 22 -11.10 4.00 -1.99
C GLU A 22 -11.14 3.50 -0.53
N ILE A 23 -10.35 4.11 0.36
CA ILE A 23 -10.44 3.81 1.81
C ILE A 23 -11.87 4.02 2.30
N LYS A 24 -12.46 5.17 1.97
CA LYS A 24 -13.84 5.48 2.35
C LYS A 24 -14.83 4.46 1.76
N ARG A 25 -14.67 4.08 0.50
CA ARG A 25 -15.52 3.09 -0.17
C ARG A 25 -15.48 1.75 0.57
N GLN A 26 -14.30 1.28 0.95
CA GLN A 26 -14.11 0.04 1.69
C GLN A 26 -14.70 0.09 3.11
N GLU A 27 -14.58 1.21 3.81
CA GLU A 27 -15.11 1.36 5.17
C GLU A 27 -16.64 1.50 5.22
N GLU A 28 -17.25 2.13 4.21
CA GLU A 28 -18.69 2.41 4.19
C GLU A 28 -19.54 1.27 3.59
N HIS A 29 -18.92 0.26 2.97
CA HIS A 29 -19.63 -0.85 2.31
C HIS A 29 -19.33 -2.19 2.97
N VAL A 30 -20.37 -3.02 3.07
CA VAL A 30 -20.19 -4.44 3.43
C VAL A 30 -19.69 -5.18 2.19
N GLU A 31 -18.45 -5.63 2.23
CA GLU A 31 -17.88 -6.41 1.13
C GLU A 31 -18.27 -7.88 1.22
N LEU A 32 -18.94 -8.38 0.18
CA LEU A 32 -19.47 -9.75 0.10
C LEU A 32 -18.76 -10.60 -0.97
N ILE A 33 -17.69 -10.08 -1.57
CA ILE A 33 -16.89 -10.80 -2.55
C ILE A 33 -16.01 -11.80 -1.79
N ALA A 34 -16.32 -13.09 -1.91
CA ALA A 34 -15.69 -14.16 -1.12
C ALA A 34 -14.16 -14.28 -1.29
N SER A 35 -13.61 -13.76 -2.39
CA SER A 35 -12.16 -13.76 -2.67
C SER A 35 -11.43 -12.53 -2.16
N GLU A 36 -12.15 -11.49 -1.71
CA GLU A 36 -11.56 -10.24 -1.22
C GLU A 36 -11.43 -10.24 0.31
N ASN A 37 -10.46 -9.48 0.82
CA ASN A 37 -10.19 -9.41 2.25
C ASN A 37 -9.43 -8.12 2.61
N TYR A 38 -9.48 -7.76 3.89
CA TYR A 38 -8.69 -6.68 4.48
C TYR A 38 -7.40 -7.24 5.06
N THR A 39 -6.27 -6.75 4.56
CA THR A 39 -4.97 -7.15 5.11
C THR A 39 -4.65 -6.38 6.39
N SER A 40 -3.78 -6.94 7.24
CA SER A 40 -3.37 -6.27 8.48
C SER A 40 -2.42 -5.09 8.22
N PRO A 41 -2.37 -4.08 9.11
CA PRO A 41 -1.40 -2.98 8.99
C PRO A 41 0.06 -3.44 8.91
N ARG A 42 0.40 -4.57 9.54
CA ARG A 42 1.75 -5.16 9.50
C ARG A 42 2.14 -5.64 8.09
N VAL A 43 1.17 -6.12 7.31
CA VAL A 43 1.41 -6.54 5.93
C VAL A 43 1.64 -5.32 5.04
N LEU A 44 0.84 -4.25 5.23
CA LEU A 44 1.03 -2.98 4.51
C LEU A 44 2.41 -2.37 4.80
N GLU A 45 2.86 -2.41 6.06
CA GLU A 45 4.20 -1.97 6.46
C GLU A 45 5.31 -2.74 5.71
N ALA A 46 5.21 -4.07 5.67
CA ALA A 46 6.19 -4.89 4.96
C ALA A 46 6.18 -4.64 3.44
N GLN A 47 5.00 -4.47 2.84
CA GLN A 47 4.83 -4.20 1.42
C GLN A 47 5.42 -2.83 1.02
N GLY A 48 5.32 -1.82 1.90
CA GLY A 48 5.91 -0.49 1.70
C GLY A 48 7.40 -0.39 2.05
N SER A 49 8.07 -1.51 2.34
CA SER A 49 9.44 -1.51 2.84
C SER A 49 10.51 -1.43 1.73
N VAL A 50 11.75 -1.24 2.14
CA VAL A 50 12.93 -1.21 1.27
C VAL A 50 13.21 -2.53 0.53
N LEU A 51 12.48 -3.61 0.84
CA LEU A 51 12.63 -4.89 0.15
C LEU A 51 12.38 -4.79 -1.35
N THR A 52 11.53 -3.84 -1.80
CA THR A 52 11.26 -3.58 -3.22
C THR A 52 12.50 -3.12 -4.00
N ASN A 53 13.51 -2.58 -3.33
CA ASN A 53 14.75 -2.14 -3.96
C ASN A 53 15.69 -3.31 -4.29
N LYS A 54 15.42 -4.50 -3.74
CA LYS A 54 16.36 -5.62 -3.78
C LYS A 54 16.11 -6.52 -4.99
N TYR A 55 17.12 -6.64 -5.84
CA TYR A 55 17.20 -7.72 -6.81
C TYR A 55 17.76 -8.99 -6.13
N ALA A 56 16.96 -10.06 -6.10
CA ALA A 56 17.26 -11.31 -5.38
C ALA A 56 17.13 -12.53 -6.32
N LYS A 57 18.16 -12.78 -7.14
CA LYS A 57 18.28 -14.01 -7.95
C LYS A 57 18.87 -15.15 -7.12
N GLY A 58 18.39 -16.38 -7.34
CA GLY A 58 18.83 -17.59 -6.64
C GLY A 58 17.79 -18.12 -5.66
N VAL A 59 18.13 -19.15 -4.90
CA VAL A 59 17.32 -19.66 -3.78
C VAL A 59 18.06 -19.43 -2.47
N SER A 60 17.32 -19.21 -1.38
CA SER A 60 17.91 -19.26 -0.05
C SER A 60 18.33 -20.70 0.26
N LEU A 61 19.63 -20.92 0.47
CA LEU A 61 20.19 -22.15 1.03
C LEU A 61 20.42 -21.97 2.54
#